data_AF-A0AAN7VQE9-F1
#
_entry.id   AF-A0AAN7VQE9-F1
#
_cell.length_a   1.000
_cell.length_b   1.000
_cell.length_c   1.000
_cell.angle_alpha   90.00
_cell.angle_beta   90.00
_cell.angle_gamma   90.00
#
_symmetry.space_group_name_H-M   'P 1'
#
loop_
_entity.id
_entity.type
_entity.pdbx_description
1 polymer ?
#
loop_
_entity_poly.entity_id
_entity_poly.type
_entity_poly.pdbx_seq_one_letter_code
_entity_poly.pdbx_strand_id
1 'polypeptide(L)'
;MTSISPTPKSSLECLDMCDKNLYPNIYTLLQILATIPVSTATPERRFSSLRRLKNYLRNTTSENRLNGLAFMNIHYGTEIHADEVVDIFKRKSRRFLL
;
A
#
# COMPACT_ATOMS: atom_id res chain seq x y z
N MET A 1 19.99 -14.14 -40.67
CA MET A 1 18.53 -14.26 -40.47
C MET A 1 18.35 -15.27 -39.34
N THR A 2 18.35 -14.91 -38.07
CA THR A 2 17.36 -14.07 -37.36
C THR A 2 18.03 -13.34 -36.20
N SER A 3 17.93 -12.01 -36.17
CA SER A 3 18.32 -11.18 -35.03
C SER A 3 17.25 -11.33 -33.95
N ILE A 4 17.52 -12.14 -32.93
CA ILE A 4 16.66 -12.23 -31.75
C ILE A 4 16.90 -10.93 -30.95
N SER A 5 16.04 -9.94 -31.15
CA SER A 5 15.94 -8.82 -30.22
C SER A 5 15.60 -9.39 -28.83
N PRO A 6 16.26 -8.94 -27.75
CA PRO A 6 15.97 -9.44 -26.41
C PRO A 6 14.54 -9.06 -26.09
N THR A 7 13.63 -10.04 -26.09
CA THR A 7 12.27 -9.82 -25.64
C THR A 7 12.33 -9.56 -24.13
N PRO A 8 11.85 -8.41 -23.65
CA PRO A 8 11.88 -8.11 -22.23
C PRO A 8 11.01 -9.12 -21.48
N LYS A 9 11.54 -9.68 -20.39
CA LYS A 9 10.87 -10.72 -19.59
C LYS A 9 10.10 -10.13 -18.41
N SER A 10 10.38 -8.87 -18.08
CA SER A 10 9.77 -8.14 -16.98
C SER A 10 9.12 -6.84 -17.46
N SER A 11 8.01 -6.44 -16.82
CA SER A 11 7.33 -5.18 -17.12
C SER A 11 8.22 -3.94 -16.91
N LEU A 12 9.22 -4.04 -16.02
CA LEU A 12 10.24 -3.00 -15.82
C LEU A 12 11.19 -2.88 -17.02
N GLU A 13 11.65 -4.00 -17.56
CA GLU A 13 12.50 -4.02 -18.76
C GLU A 13 11.74 -3.49 -19.99
N CYS A 14 10.46 -3.81 -20.10
CA CYS A 14 9.58 -3.24 -21.14
C CYS A 14 9.48 -1.71 -21.03
N LEU A 15 9.44 -1.18 -19.80
CA LEU A 15 9.33 0.26 -19.56
C LEU A 15 10.62 1.00 -19.95
N ASP A 16 11.78 0.41 -19.66
CA ASP A 16 13.09 0.98 -20.01
C ASP A 16 13.36 0.96 -21.52
N MET A 17 12.81 -0.02 -22.24
CA MET A 17 12.91 -0.12 -23.69
C MET A 17 11.86 0.70 -24.45
N CYS A 18 10.87 1.27 -23.76
CA CYS A 18 9.76 1.98 -24.39
C CYS A 18 10.01 3.50 -24.42
N ASP A 19 10.15 4.06 -25.63
CA ASP A 19 10.25 5.50 -25.82
C ASP A 19 8.91 6.20 -25.51
N LYS A 20 8.89 6.93 -24.40
CA LYS A 20 7.73 7.71 -23.91
C LYS A 20 7.17 8.70 -24.95
N ASN A 21 8.02 9.21 -25.84
CA ASN A 21 7.64 10.19 -26.86
C ASN A 21 6.95 9.55 -28.07
N LEU A 22 7.26 8.28 -28.38
CA LEU A 22 6.69 7.57 -29.52
C LEU A 22 5.37 6.88 -29.14
N TYR A 23 5.30 6.35 -27.91
CA TYR A 23 4.14 5.58 -27.43
C TYR A 23 3.71 5.99 -26.02
N PRO A 24 3.19 7.22 -25.83
CA PRO A 24 2.84 7.74 -24.51
C PRO A 24 1.79 6.90 -23.77
N ASN A 25 0.82 6.32 -24.49
CA ASN A 25 -0.23 5.48 -23.90
C ASN A 25 0.27 4.08 -23.50
N ILE A 26 1.25 3.53 -24.21
CA ILE A 26 1.82 2.22 -23.88
C ILE A 26 2.77 2.37 -22.69
N TYR A 27 3.55 3.45 -22.66
CA TYR A 27 4.41 3.79 -21.53
C TYR A 27 3.63 3.95 -20.23
N THR A 28 2.50 4.67 -20.24
CA THR A 28 1.65 4.82 -19.04
C THR A 28 1.05 3.50 -18.60
N LEU A 29 0.65 2.62 -19.52
CA LEU A 29 0.09 1.31 -19.21
C LEU A 29 1.14 0.37 -18.60
N LEU A 30 2.36 0.38 -19.13
CA LEU A 30 3.52 -0.33 -18.57
C LEU A 30 3.91 0.23 -17.19
N GLN A 31 3.83 1.55 -17.02
CA GLN A 31 4.09 2.20 -15.73
C GLN A 31 3.06 1.80 -14.66
N ILE A 32 1.77 1.74 -15.02
CA ILE A 32 0.71 1.24 -14.14
C ILE A 32 0.96 -0.23 -13.79
N LEU A 33 1.34 -1.06 -14.77
CA LEU A 33 1.65 -2.48 -14.58
C LEU A 33 2.89 -2.70 -13.68
N ALA A 34 3.88 -1.82 -13.75
CA ALA A 34 5.05 -1.86 -12.88
C ALA A 34 4.76 -1.34 -11.47
N THR A 35 3.86 -0.34 -11.33
CA THR A 35 3.50 0.28 -10.04
C THR A 35 2.50 -0.55 -9.25
N ILE A 36 1.54 -1.17 -9.94
CA ILE A 36 0.63 -2.18 -9.40
C ILE A 36 1.25 -3.52 -9.79
N PRO A 37 2.22 -4.06 -9.03
CA PRO A 37 2.80 -5.33 -9.38
C PRO A 37 1.67 -6.35 -9.51
N VAL A 38 1.73 -7.20 -10.54
CA VAL A 38 0.84 -8.36 -10.72
C VAL A 38 0.84 -9.27 -9.46
N SER A 39 1.83 -9.09 -8.58
CA SER A 39 1.83 -9.55 -7.19
C SER A 39 0.77 -8.83 -6.35
N THR A 40 -0.45 -9.35 -6.40
CA THR A 40 -1.53 -9.06 -5.44
C THR A 40 -1.21 -9.52 -4.01
N ALA A 41 -0.07 -10.19 -3.79
CA ALA A 41 0.29 -10.82 -2.52
C ALA A 41 0.40 -9.83 -1.35
N THR A 42 0.85 -8.60 -1.57
CA THR A 42 1.03 -7.62 -0.47
C THR A 42 -0.32 -7.05 0.01
N PRO A 43 -1.21 -6.57 -0.88
CA PRO A 43 -2.60 -6.26 -0.50
C PRO A 43 -3.33 -7.47 0.08
N GLU A 44 -3.24 -8.65 -0.54
CA GLU A 44 -3.89 -9.88 -0.06
C GLU A 44 -3.42 -10.28 1.34
N ARG A 45 -2.11 -10.19 1.62
CA ARG A 45 -1.55 -10.43 2.95
C ARG A 45 -2.14 -9.45 3.96
N ARG A 46 -2.28 -8.17 3.61
CA ARG A 46 -2.91 -7.15 4.48
C ARG A 46 -4.39 -7.42 4.72
N PHE A 47 -5.16 -7.74 3.69
CA PHE A 47 -6.57 -8.10 3.83
C PHE A 47 -6.76 -9.41 4.60
N SER A 48 -5.85 -10.37 4.46
CA SER A 48 -5.85 -11.61 5.24
C SER A 48 -5.62 -11.34 6.73
N SER A 49 -4.62 -10.51 7.07
CA SER A 49 -4.39 -10.08 8.46
C SER A 49 -5.57 -9.30 9.03
N LEU A 50 -6.18 -8.39 8.25
CA LEU A 50 -7.41 -7.68 8.61
C LEU A 50 -8.57 -8.63 8.89
N ARG A 51 -8.76 -9.64 8.04
CA ARG A 51 -9.82 -10.65 8.20
C ARG A 51 -9.61 -11.51 9.43
N ARG A 52 -8.36 -11.89 9.73
CA ARG A 52 -8.00 -12.55 10.99
C ARG A 52 -8.30 -11.67 12.20
N LEU A 53 -7.93 -10.38 12.14
CA LEU A 53 -8.17 -9.41 13.22
C LEU A 53 -9.68 -9.20 13.45
N LYS A 54 -10.47 -9.06 12.39
CA LYS A 54 -11.93 -8.97 12.44
C LYS A 54 -12.58 -10.22 13.04
N ASN A 55 -12.11 -11.41 12.63
CA ASN A 55 -12.59 -12.69 13.16
C ASN A 55 -12.22 -12.87 14.65
N TYR A 56 -10.97 -12.53 15.02
CA TYR A 56 -10.48 -12.62 16.39
C TYR A 56 -11.32 -11.74 17.34
N LEU A 57 -11.67 -10.53 16.91
CA LEU A 57 -12.41 -9.59 17.74
C LEU A 57 -13.91 -9.91 17.86
N ARG A 58 -14.48 -10.73 16.95
CA ARG A 58 -15.88 -11.23 16.85
C ARG A 58 -17.03 -10.23 17.17
N ASN A 59 -16.71 -8.96 17.38
CA ASN A 59 -17.59 -7.87 17.74
C ASN A 59 -17.79 -6.97 16.52
N THR A 60 -19.01 -6.45 16.37
CA THR A 60 -19.34 -5.32 15.48
C THR A 60 -18.52 -4.10 15.88
N THR A 61 -17.28 -4.04 15.38
CA THR A 61 -16.35 -2.94 15.61
C THR A 61 -16.49 -1.95 14.45
N SER A 62 -16.61 -0.67 14.76
CA SER A 62 -16.66 0.38 13.74
C SER A 62 -15.37 0.40 12.90
N GLU A 63 -15.49 0.76 11.62
CA GLU A 63 -14.33 0.80 10.71
C GLU A 63 -13.17 1.64 11.25
N ASN A 64 -13.47 2.76 11.93
CA ASN A 64 -12.47 3.61 12.55
C ASN A 64 -11.60 2.86 13.58
N ARG A 65 -12.20 2.01 14.42
CA ARG A 65 -11.46 1.21 15.40
C ARG A 65 -10.70 0.07 14.73
N LEU A 66 -11.30 -0.57 13.73
CA LEU A 66 -10.66 -1.65 12.98
C LEU A 66 -9.41 -1.16 12.24
N ASN A 67 -9.51 0.00 11.57
CA ASN A 67 -8.40 0.61 10.86
C ASN A 67 -7.27 0.99 11.82
N GLY A 68 -7.58 1.58 12.98
CA GLY A 68 -6.58 1.87 14.01
C GLY A 68 -5.82 0.62 14.47
N LEU A 69 -6.54 -0.47 14.75
CA LEU A 69 -5.93 -1.76 15.15
C LEU A 69 -5.09 -2.38 14.04
N ALA A 70 -5.52 -2.27 12.79
CA ALA A 70 -4.78 -2.74 11.63
C ALA A 70 -3.47 -1.98 11.44
N PHE A 71 -3.50 -0.65 11.55
CA PHE A 71 -2.31 0.19 11.50
C PHE A 71 -1.31 -0.17 12.61
N MET A 72 -1.78 -0.37 13.85
CA MET A 72 -0.93 -0.81 14.95
C MET A 72 -0.31 -2.19 14.69
N ASN A 73 -1.07 -3.15 14.16
CA ASN A 73 -0.56 -4.48 13.85
C ASN A 73 0.48 -4.46 12.72
N ILE A 74 0.27 -3.62 11.72
CA ILE A 74 1.17 -3.46 10.57
C ILE A 74 2.47 -2.74 10.97
N HIS A 75 2.38 -1.69 11.80
CA HIS A 75 3.48 -0.80 12.16
C HIS A 75 4.04 -1.09 13.56
N TYR A 76 3.88 -2.31 14.06
CA TYR A 76 4.21 -2.70 15.44
C TYR A 76 5.67 -2.48 15.85
N GLY A 77 6.60 -2.40 14.89
CA GLY A 77 8.02 -2.16 15.12
C GLY A 77 8.46 -0.70 14.97
N THR A 78 7.52 0.23 14.83
CA THR A 78 7.85 1.66 14.73
C THR A 78 8.06 2.23 16.14
N GLU A 79 9.18 2.92 16.37
CA GLU A 79 9.43 3.59 17.65
C GLU A 79 8.43 4.75 17.83
N ILE A 80 7.80 4.83 19.00
CA ILE A 80 6.82 5.87 19.33
C ILE A 80 7.45 6.80 20.36
N HIS A 81 7.74 8.05 19.97
CA HIS A 81 8.21 9.08 20.88
C HIS A 81 7.03 9.75 21.59
N ALA A 82 7.04 9.71 22.93
CA ALA A 82 5.95 10.22 23.74
C ALA A 82 5.71 11.73 23.53
N ASP A 83 6.77 12.51 23.30
CA ASP A 83 6.68 13.96 23.11
C ASP A 83 5.90 14.34 21.85
N GLU A 84 6.10 13.59 20.76
CA GLU A 84 5.36 13.78 19.51
C GLU A 84 3.87 13.47 19.68
N VAL A 85 3.55 12.41 20.42
CA VAL A 85 2.17 12.04 20.72
C VAL A 85 1.49 13.14 21.53
N VAL A 86 2.18 13.68 22.55
CA VAL A 86 1.65 14.78 23.37
C VAL A 86 1.38 16.02 22.52
N ASP A 87 2.28 16.38 21.61
CA ASP A 87 2.08 17.55 20.73
C ASP A 87 0.96 17.33 19.69
N ILE A 88 0.81 16.12 19.17
CA ILE A 88 -0.34 15.75 18.32
C ILE A 88 -1.66 15.90 19.08
N PHE A 89 -1.71 15.43 20.33
CA PHE A 89 -2.89 15.55 21.18
C PHE A 89 -3.18 17.00 21.59
N LYS A 90 -2.17 17.84 21.81
CA LYS A 90 -2.36 19.29 22.05
C LYS A 90 -2.97 19.99 20.83
N ARG A 91 -2.55 19.64 19.61
CA ARG A 91 -3.07 20.24 18.37
C ARG A 91 -4.51 19.81 18.06
N LYS A 92 -4.92 18.62 18.51
CA LYS A 92 -6.29 18.12 18.30
C LYS A 92 -7.23 18.76 19.32
N SER A 93 -8.07 19.69 18.88
CA SER A 93 -9.08 20.35 19.73
C SER A 93 -9.83 19.32 20.57
N ARG A 94 -9.97 19.59 21.87
CA ARG A 94 -10.62 18.70 22.84
C ARG A 94 -12.00 18.34 22.29
N ARG A 95 -12.25 17.05 22.07
CA ARG A 95 -13.62 16.55 21.91
C ARG A 95 -14.31 16.70 23.26
N PHE A 96 -14.82 17.90 23.54
CA PHE A 96 -15.85 18.07 24.56
C PHE A 96 -17.06 17.27 24.08
N LEU A 97 -17.21 16.08 24.65
CA LEU A 97 -18.49 15.37 24.63
C LEU A 97 -19.38 16.13 25.62
N LEU A 98 -20.23 17.01 25.08
CA LEU A 98 -21.45 17.47 25.75
C LEU A 98 -22.52 16.39 25.60
#